data_AF-A0A9E5URL7-F1
#
_entry.id   AF-A0A9E5URL7-F1
#
_cell.length_a   1.000
_cell.length_b   1.000
_cell.length_c   1.000
_cell.angle_alpha   90.00
_cell.angle_beta   90.00
_cell.angle_gamma   90.00
#
_symmetry.space_group_name_H-M   'P 1'
#
loop_
_entity.id
_entity.type
_entity.pdbx_description
1 polymer ?
#
loop_
_entity_poly.entity_id
_entity_poly.type
_entity_poly.pdbx_seq_one_letter_code
_entity_poly.pdbx_strand_id
1 'polypeptide(L)'
;MARNNNELLAKWGNLVNRVLKFAIKHFESRVPDPGSLRPLDEEIIARVEAGVDEVAALYERVKLRDALQATVALATEVNVYLDRAPWFGETIKQDKPAAATTIYTALRCIDTLNRLFAPVLALIYPIPKVVFLPVFLIVYGINDDSKIALIVSIVFFQILVVVRDEAQRLPPDLLASVRSLGAGRRALYWFVYLPASLGSILTAWRVSVGPAVAVLYIAEITVG
;
A
#
# COMPACT_ATOMS: atom_id res chain seq x y z
N MET A 1 -20.16 -14.50 1.98
CA MET A 1 -19.65 -13.21 1.44
C MET A 1 -18.12 -13.01 1.64
N ALA A 2 -17.48 -13.60 2.65
CA ALA A 2 -16.03 -13.43 2.91
C ALA A 2 -15.07 -14.02 1.84
N ARG A 3 -15.51 -15.04 1.09
CA ARG A 3 -14.67 -15.76 0.12
C ARG A 3 -14.25 -14.89 -1.09
N ASN A 4 -15.15 -14.05 -1.61
CA ASN A 4 -14.82 -13.12 -2.70
C ASN A 4 -13.88 -11.98 -2.26
N ASN A 5 -14.07 -11.39 -1.08
CA ASN A 5 -13.24 -10.27 -0.63
C ASN A 5 -11.77 -10.67 -0.44
N ASN A 6 -11.51 -11.87 0.10
CA ASN A 6 -10.14 -12.38 0.26
C ASN A 6 -9.48 -12.65 -1.10
N GLU A 7 -10.24 -13.14 -2.08
CA GLU A 7 -9.74 -13.42 -3.42
C GLU A 7 -9.42 -12.14 -4.19
N LEU A 8 -10.23 -11.09 -4.01
CA LEU A 8 -10.02 -9.76 -4.60
C LEU A 8 -8.76 -9.07 -4.06
N LEU A 9 -8.55 -9.09 -2.74
CA LEU A 9 -7.34 -8.55 -2.12
C LEU A 9 -6.09 -9.36 -2.48
N ALA A 10 -6.22 -10.69 -2.60
CA ALA A 10 -5.13 -11.55 -3.03
C ALA A 10 -4.66 -11.24 -4.46
N LYS A 11 -5.58 -10.91 -5.38
CA LYS A 11 -5.24 -10.54 -6.78
C LYS A 11 -4.42 -9.26 -6.86
N TRP A 12 -4.80 -8.23 -6.10
CA TRP A 12 -4.04 -6.98 -6.01
C TRP A 12 -2.66 -7.20 -5.37
N GLY A 13 -2.62 -7.86 -4.20
CA GLY A 13 -1.37 -8.11 -3.48
C GLY A 13 -0.38 -8.95 -4.29
N ASN A 14 -0.87 -9.97 -5.01
CA ASN A 14 -0.03 -10.81 -5.87
C ASN A 14 0.55 -10.01 -7.05
N LEU A 15 -0.28 -9.20 -7.73
CA LEU A 15 0.15 -8.33 -8.82
C LEU A 15 1.32 -7.43 -8.41
N VAL A 16 1.11 -6.63 -7.36
CA VAL A 16 2.11 -5.66 -6.87
C VAL A 16 3.39 -6.39 -6.46
N ASN A 17 3.28 -7.50 -5.75
CA ASN A 17 4.42 -8.27 -5.29
C ASN A 17 5.24 -8.85 -6.45
N ARG A 18 4.59 -9.43 -7.47
CA ARG A 18 5.26 -9.98 -8.67
C ARG A 18 6.05 -8.90 -9.39
N VAL A 19 5.40 -7.77 -9.70
CA VAL A 19 6.00 -6.67 -10.47
C VAL A 19 7.14 -6.02 -9.69
N LEU A 20 6.96 -5.72 -8.40
CA LEU A 20 8.00 -5.10 -7.58
C LEU A 20 9.20 -6.02 -7.37
N LYS A 21 8.98 -7.30 -7.04
CA LYS A 21 10.10 -8.27 -6.90
C LYS A 21 10.90 -8.38 -8.18
N PHE A 22 10.21 -8.36 -9.33
CA PHE A 22 10.86 -8.42 -10.62
C PHE A 22 11.69 -7.16 -10.90
N ALA A 23 11.11 -5.97 -10.70
CA ALA A 23 11.81 -4.69 -10.87
C ALA A 23 13.04 -4.56 -9.95
N ILE A 24 12.92 -5.02 -8.69
CA ILE A 24 14.04 -5.04 -7.75
C ILE A 24 15.15 -5.98 -8.22
N LYS A 25 14.79 -7.18 -8.70
CA LYS A 25 15.75 -8.21 -9.09
C LYS A 25 16.47 -7.92 -10.41
N HIS A 26 15.77 -7.33 -11.39
CA HIS A 26 16.25 -7.24 -12.76
C HIS A 26 16.54 -5.81 -13.26
N PHE A 27 16.03 -4.79 -12.55
CA PHE A 27 16.15 -3.37 -12.91
C PHE A 27 16.63 -2.50 -11.75
N GLU A 28 17.40 -3.08 -10.81
CA GLU A 28 18.08 -2.35 -9.72
C GLU A 28 17.15 -1.46 -8.86
N SER A 29 15.88 -1.84 -8.73
CA SER A 29 14.86 -1.04 -8.03
C SER A 29 14.59 0.34 -8.69
N ARG A 30 14.83 0.46 -10.00
CA ARG A 30 14.45 1.62 -10.82
C ARG A 30 13.31 1.25 -11.76
N VAL A 31 12.50 2.24 -12.12
CA VAL A 31 11.50 2.08 -13.19
C VAL A 31 12.28 2.01 -14.51
N PRO A 32 12.12 0.93 -15.29
CA PRO A 32 12.84 0.78 -16.56
C PRO A 32 12.29 1.72 -17.63
N ASP A 33 13.14 2.13 -18.57
CA ASP A 33 12.72 2.85 -19.77
C ASP A 33 11.95 1.90 -20.70
N PRO A 34 10.70 2.21 -21.09
CA PRO A 34 9.88 1.33 -21.92
C PRO A 34 10.34 1.24 -23.38
N GLY A 35 11.15 2.18 -23.87
CA GLY A 35 11.38 2.31 -25.32
C GLY A 35 10.05 2.55 -26.05
N SER A 36 9.72 1.72 -27.04
CA SER A 36 8.45 1.79 -27.77
C SER A 36 7.40 0.88 -27.14
N LEU A 37 6.20 1.43 -26.89
CA LEU A 37 5.06 0.65 -26.43
C LEU A 37 4.50 -0.22 -27.56
N ARG A 38 4.09 -1.44 -27.24
CA ARG A 38 3.38 -2.31 -28.18
C ARG A 38 1.88 -1.99 -28.14
N PRO A 39 1.11 -2.34 -29.17
CA PRO A 39 -0.35 -2.15 -29.17
C PRO A 39 -1.03 -2.75 -27.93
N LEU A 40 -0.56 -3.92 -27.45
CA LEU A 40 -1.05 -4.56 -26.23
C LEU A 40 -0.79 -3.72 -24.95
N ASP A 41 0.33 -3.00 -24.90
CA ASP A 41 0.70 -2.16 -23.76
C ASP A 41 -0.16 -0.89 -23.74
N GLU A 42 -0.38 -0.29 -24.90
CA GLU A 42 -1.26 0.87 -25.06
C GLU A 42 -2.71 0.53 -24.73
N GLU A 43 -3.19 -0.64 -25.15
CA GLU A 43 -4.54 -1.13 -24.87
C GLU A 43 -4.81 -1.24 -23.37
N ILE A 44 -3.89 -1.86 -22.60
CA ILE A 44 -4.09 -2.00 -21.15
C ILE A 44 -4.00 -0.66 -20.42
N ILE A 45 -3.12 0.26 -20.86
CA ILE A 45 -3.03 1.60 -20.29
C ILE A 45 -4.34 2.36 -20.53
N ALA A 46 -4.81 2.39 -21.78
CA ALA A 46 -6.05 3.06 -22.14
C ALA A 46 -7.25 2.48 -21.38
N ARG A 47 -7.29 1.15 -21.20
CA ARG A 47 -8.34 0.47 -20.46
C ARG A 47 -8.36 0.84 -18.97
N VAL A 48 -7.20 0.92 -18.33
CA VAL A 48 -7.07 1.33 -16.92
C VAL A 48 -7.41 2.82 -16.76
N GLU A 49 -6.95 3.67 -17.67
CA GLU A 49 -7.26 5.11 -17.68
C GLU A 49 -8.76 5.37 -17.87
N ALA A 50 -9.42 4.67 -18.81
CA ALA A 50 -10.87 4.77 -19.00
C ALA A 50 -11.67 4.29 -17.77
N GLY A 51 -11.11 3.33 -17.01
CA GLY A 51 -11.71 2.86 -15.76
C GLY A 51 -11.68 3.89 -14.62
N VAL A 52 -10.84 4.94 -14.71
CA VAL A 52 -10.75 5.99 -13.69
C VAL A 52 -12.06 6.75 -13.57
N ASP A 53 -12.65 7.15 -14.70
CA ASP A 53 -13.90 7.92 -14.72
C ASP A 53 -15.08 7.10 -14.17
N GLU A 54 -15.12 5.80 -14.48
CA GLU A 54 -16.12 4.87 -13.96
C GLU A 54 -16.02 4.76 -12.43
N VAL A 55 -14.82 4.55 -11.91
CA VAL A 55 -14.58 4.43 -10.46
C VAL A 55 -14.84 5.76 -9.75
N ALA A 56 -14.46 6.88 -10.34
CA ALA A 56 -14.74 8.22 -9.82
C ALA A 56 -16.24 8.47 -9.69
N ALA A 57 -17.03 8.16 -10.73
CA ALA A 57 -18.49 8.30 -10.69
C ALA A 57 -19.15 7.43 -9.60
N LEU A 58 -18.57 6.25 -9.30
CA LEU A 58 -19.04 5.41 -8.20
C LEU A 58 -18.72 6.04 -6.84
N TYR A 59 -17.55 6.67 -6.68
CA TYR A 59 -17.20 7.42 -5.47
C TYR A 59 -18.10 8.64 -5.25
N GLU A 60 -18.41 9.40 -6.31
CA GLU A 60 -19.34 10.55 -6.24
C GLU A 60 -20.73 10.15 -5.74
N ARG A 61 -21.16 8.92 -6.06
CA ARG A 61 -22.44 8.35 -5.62
C ARG A 61 -22.34 7.61 -4.29
N VAL A 62 -21.20 7.66 -3.60
CA VAL A 62 -20.93 6.99 -2.33
C VAL A 62 -21.05 5.45 -2.44
N LYS A 63 -20.89 4.88 -3.63
CA LYS A 63 -20.94 3.44 -3.89
C LYS A 63 -19.57 2.79 -3.67
N LEU A 64 -19.07 2.86 -2.43
CA LEU A 64 -17.70 2.45 -2.07
C LEU A 64 -17.38 1.00 -2.43
N ARG A 65 -18.34 0.09 -2.21
CA ARG A 65 -18.17 -1.33 -2.53
C ARG A 65 -18.03 -1.55 -4.03
N ASP A 66 -18.86 -0.88 -4.82
CA ASP A 66 -18.85 -1.03 -6.28
C ASP A 66 -17.57 -0.41 -6.86
N ALA A 67 -17.15 0.76 -6.34
CA ALA A 67 -15.88 1.40 -6.69
C ALA A 67 -14.67 0.47 -6.41
N LEU A 68 -14.67 -0.19 -5.24
CA LEU A 68 -13.64 -1.16 -4.88
C LEU A 68 -13.64 -2.37 -5.82
N GLN A 69 -14.82 -2.90 -6.14
CA GLN A 69 -14.95 -4.03 -7.06
C GLN A 69 -14.48 -3.69 -8.48
N ALA A 70 -14.85 -2.51 -8.98
CA ALA A 70 -14.39 -2.00 -10.28
C ALA A 70 -12.87 -1.81 -10.31
N THR A 71 -12.29 -1.25 -9.24
CA THR A 71 -10.83 -1.09 -9.13
C THR A 71 -10.11 -2.45 -9.15
N VAL A 72 -10.64 -3.46 -8.45
CA VAL A 72 -10.06 -4.82 -8.48
C VAL A 72 -10.28 -5.52 -9.82
N ALA A 73 -11.37 -5.24 -10.52
CA ALA A 73 -11.59 -5.75 -11.87
C ALA A 73 -10.48 -5.25 -12.82
N LEU A 74 -10.15 -3.96 -12.77
CA LEU A 74 -9.02 -3.40 -13.52
C LEU A 74 -7.68 -4.06 -13.12
N ALA A 75 -7.43 -4.28 -11.82
CA ALA A 75 -6.24 -5.01 -11.38
C ALA A 75 -6.19 -6.46 -11.91
N THR A 76 -7.35 -7.09 -12.12
CA THR A 76 -7.44 -8.42 -12.72
C THR A 76 -7.08 -8.38 -14.20
N GLU A 77 -7.52 -7.35 -14.94
CA GLU A 77 -7.15 -7.14 -16.34
C GLU A 77 -5.63 -6.92 -16.49
N VAL A 78 -5.00 -6.18 -15.58
CA VAL A 78 -3.52 -6.02 -15.56
C VAL A 78 -2.80 -7.36 -15.32
N ASN A 79 -3.36 -8.25 -14.48
CA ASN A 79 -2.80 -9.60 -14.32
C ASN A 79 -2.91 -10.39 -15.63
N VAL A 80 -4.05 -10.33 -16.32
CA VAL A 80 -4.24 -10.99 -17.63
C VAL A 80 -3.25 -10.46 -18.67
N TYR A 81 -3.02 -9.14 -18.68
CA TYR A 81 -1.98 -8.53 -19.50
C TYR A 81 -0.59 -9.11 -19.19
N LEU A 82 -0.20 -9.16 -17.92
CA LEU A 82 1.09 -9.73 -17.51
C LEU A 82 1.23 -11.20 -17.91
N ASP A 83 0.18 -11.99 -17.84
CA ASP A 83 0.26 -13.41 -18.20
C ASP A 83 0.43 -13.62 -19.72
N ARG A 84 0.11 -12.61 -20.54
CA ARG A 84 0.31 -12.62 -22.00
C ARG A 84 1.59 -11.91 -22.45
N ALA A 85 2.08 -10.97 -21.65
CA ALA A 85 3.21 -10.15 -22.01
C ALA A 85 4.56 -10.86 -21.75
N PRO A 86 5.60 -10.59 -22.55
CA PRO A 86 6.91 -11.19 -22.37
C PRO A 86 7.70 -10.45 -21.27
N TRP A 87 7.63 -10.94 -20.03
CA TRP A 87 8.40 -10.36 -18.93
C TRP A 87 9.17 -11.36 -18.08
N PHE A 88 8.92 -12.67 -18.16
CA PHE A 88 9.62 -13.68 -17.33
C PHE A 88 10.06 -14.90 -18.14
N GLY A 89 10.91 -15.75 -17.56
CA GLY A 89 11.35 -17.00 -18.20
C GLY A 89 12.52 -16.81 -19.17
N GLU A 90 12.44 -17.42 -20.35
CA GLU A 90 13.48 -17.32 -21.38
C GLU A 90 13.56 -15.91 -21.98
N THR A 91 12.45 -15.17 -22.01
CA THR A 91 12.38 -13.89 -22.69
C THR A 91 13.25 -12.80 -22.05
N ILE A 92 13.44 -12.78 -20.73
CA ILE A 92 14.37 -11.79 -20.14
C ILE A 92 15.85 -12.09 -20.47
N LYS A 93 16.18 -13.35 -20.76
CA LYS A 93 17.54 -13.72 -21.16
C LYS A 93 17.83 -13.32 -22.61
N GLN A 94 16.80 -13.26 -23.46
CA GLN A 94 16.91 -12.99 -24.89
C GLN A 94 16.57 -11.54 -25.25
N ASP A 95 15.51 -10.99 -24.66
CA ASP A 95 14.93 -9.67 -24.97
C ASP A 95 14.60 -8.90 -23.68
N LYS A 96 15.65 -8.36 -23.08
CA LYS A 96 15.55 -7.49 -21.90
C LYS A 96 14.74 -6.20 -22.16
N PRO A 97 14.83 -5.55 -23.34
CA PRO A 97 13.97 -4.43 -23.69
C PRO A 97 12.46 -4.74 -23.63
N ALA A 98 11.99 -5.85 -24.20
CA ALA A 98 10.56 -6.19 -24.14
C ALA A 98 10.05 -6.44 -22.71
N ALA A 99 10.91 -7.00 -21.85
CA ALA A 99 10.61 -7.15 -20.42
C ALA A 99 10.56 -5.79 -19.70
N ALA A 100 11.43 -4.84 -20.08
CA ALA A 100 11.43 -3.47 -19.56
C ALA A 100 10.11 -2.75 -19.90
N THR A 101 9.66 -2.78 -21.16
CA THR A 101 8.37 -2.21 -21.59
C THR A 101 7.19 -2.79 -20.80
N THR A 102 7.19 -4.11 -20.59
CA THR A 102 6.12 -4.79 -19.85
C THR A 102 6.07 -4.36 -18.39
N ILE A 103 7.22 -4.28 -17.74
CA ILE A 103 7.32 -3.89 -16.33
C ILE A 103 6.99 -2.40 -16.15
N TYR A 104 7.44 -1.54 -17.06
CA TYR A 104 7.05 -0.13 -17.07
C TYR A 104 5.54 0.02 -17.14
N THR A 105 4.91 -0.66 -18.10
CA THR A 105 3.45 -0.63 -18.32
C THR A 105 2.69 -1.10 -17.08
N ALA A 106 3.12 -2.22 -16.48
CA ALA A 106 2.52 -2.74 -15.26
C ALA A 106 2.69 -1.79 -14.07
N LEU A 107 3.87 -1.18 -13.91
CA LEU A 107 4.11 -0.20 -12.85
C LEU A 107 3.25 1.06 -13.01
N ARG A 108 3.07 1.55 -14.24
CA ARG A 108 2.16 2.67 -14.54
C ARG A 108 0.71 2.34 -14.20
N CYS A 109 0.25 1.15 -14.55
CA CYS A 109 -1.09 0.68 -14.19
C CYS A 109 -1.25 0.57 -12.67
N ILE A 110 -0.25 0.01 -11.98
CA ILE A 110 -0.24 -0.09 -10.50
C ILE A 110 -0.31 1.29 -9.84
N ASP A 111 0.42 2.29 -10.34
CA ASP A 111 0.35 3.66 -9.80
C ASP A 111 -1.07 4.23 -9.93
N THR A 112 -1.69 4.04 -11.10
CA THR A 112 -3.07 4.50 -11.36
C THR A 112 -4.08 3.79 -10.44
N LEU A 113 -3.99 2.46 -10.33
CA LEU A 113 -4.85 1.67 -9.44
C LEU A 113 -4.65 2.06 -7.96
N ASN A 114 -3.41 2.35 -7.54
CA ASN A 114 -3.11 2.78 -6.19
C ASN A 114 -3.82 4.11 -5.84
N ARG A 115 -3.92 5.04 -6.81
CA ARG A 115 -4.71 6.28 -6.65
C ARG A 115 -6.20 5.99 -6.52
N LEU A 116 -6.73 5.01 -7.26
CA LEU A 116 -8.13 4.59 -7.15
C LEU A 116 -8.45 3.92 -5.81
N PHE A 117 -7.50 3.23 -5.17
CA PHE A 117 -7.67 2.68 -3.82
C PHE A 117 -7.54 3.74 -2.70
N ALA A 118 -6.94 4.89 -2.98
CA ALA A 118 -6.64 5.91 -1.96
C ALA A 118 -7.88 6.37 -1.15
N PRO A 119 -9.06 6.63 -1.74
CA PRO A 119 -10.25 7.05 -0.98
C PRO A 119 -10.73 5.98 0.01
N VAL A 120 -10.71 4.70 -0.39
CA VAL A 120 -11.10 3.59 0.48
C VAL A 120 -10.09 3.42 1.61
N LEU A 121 -8.80 3.52 1.31
CA LEU A 121 -7.76 3.48 2.33
C LEU A 121 -7.92 4.65 3.31
N ALA A 122 -8.22 5.86 2.82
CA ALA A 122 -8.47 7.03 3.66
C ALA A 122 -9.74 6.91 4.52
N LEU A 123 -10.73 6.11 4.12
CA LEU A 123 -11.94 5.82 4.90
C LEU A 123 -11.74 4.70 5.93
N ILE A 124 -10.92 3.70 5.60
CA ILE A 124 -10.54 2.62 6.52
C ILE A 124 -9.55 3.13 7.57
N TYR A 125 -8.70 4.08 7.20
CA TYR A 125 -7.66 4.64 8.06
C TYR A 125 -8.17 5.25 9.38
N PRO A 126 -9.29 5.99 9.42
CA PRO A 126 -9.87 6.52 10.65
C PRO A 126 -10.75 5.52 11.41
N ILE A 127 -10.92 4.26 10.94
CA ILE A 127 -11.67 3.26 11.72
C ILE A 127 -11.01 3.18 13.11
N PRO A 128 -11.73 3.57 14.18
CA PRO A 128 -11.16 3.59 15.50
C PRO A 128 -10.73 2.16 15.83
N LYS A 129 -9.46 1.97 16.14
CA LYS A 129 -8.96 0.64 16.53
C LYS A 129 -9.66 0.11 17.80
N VAL A 130 -10.40 1.00 18.50
CA VAL A 130 -11.37 0.72 19.56
C VAL A 130 -12.44 -0.30 19.14
N VAL A 131 -12.80 -0.37 17.86
CA VAL A 131 -13.79 -1.34 17.34
C VAL A 131 -13.28 -2.79 17.46
N PHE A 132 -11.97 -3.00 17.60
CA PHE A 132 -11.39 -4.32 17.88
C PHE A 132 -11.45 -4.73 19.35
N LEU A 133 -11.84 -3.84 20.27
CA LEU A 133 -11.97 -4.12 21.70
C LEU A 133 -12.81 -5.37 22.01
N PRO A 134 -14.05 -5.53 21.47
CA PRO A 134 -14.83 -6.75 21.69
C PRO A 134 -14.18 -7.99 21.08
N VAL A 135 -13.49 -7.86 19.94
CA VAL A 135 -12.80 -8.99 19.28
C VAL A 135 -11.63 -9.50 20.13
N PHE A 136 -10.81 -8.59 20.67
CA PHE A 136 -9.69 -8.96 21.55
C PHE A 136 -10.17 -9.53 22.89
N LEU A 137 -11.23 -8.99 23.47
CA LEU A 137 -11.85 -9.54 24.68
C LEU A 137 -12.35 -10.98 24.48
N ILE A 138 -12.96 -11.28 23.33
CA ILE A 138 -13.45 -12.63 23.01
C ILE A 138 -12.28 -13.61 22.80
N VAL A 139 -11.20 -13.19 22.14
CA VAL A 139 -10.08 -14.08 21.77
C VAL A 139 -9.11 -14.32 22.93
N TYR A 140 -8.78 -13.28 23.69
CA TYR A 140 -7.79 -13.35 24.77
C TYR A 140 -8.41 -13.47 26.17
N GLY A 141 -9.74 -13.37 26.28
CA GLY A 141 -10.44 -13.41 27.57
C GLY A 141 -10.33 -12.10 28.35
N ILE A 142 -11.06 -12.06 29.46
CA ILE A 142 -11.10 -10.94 30.41
C ILE A 142 -9.86 -11.03 31.31
N ASN A 143 -8.70 -10.67 30.77
CA ASN A 143 -7.44 -10.61 31.51
C ASN A 143 -6.79 -9.24 31.26
N ASP A 144 -5.98 -8.78 32.22
CA ASP A 144 -5.26 -7.51 32.09
C ASP A 144 -4.25 -7.54 30.94
N ASP A 145 -3.69 -8.72 30.65
CA ASP A 145 -2.82 -8.95 29.49
C ASP A 145 -3.53 -8.67 28.16
N SER A 146 -4.83 -8.96 28.07
CA SER A 146 -5.65 -8.72 26.87
C SER A 146 -5.84 -7.23 26.62
N LYS A 147 -6.02 -6.44 27.69
CA LYS A 147 -6.14 -4.97 27.63
C LYS A 147 -4.82 -4.34 27.22
N ILE A 148 -3.70 -4.83 27.78
CA ILE A 148 -2.35 -4.36 27.43
C ILE A 148 -2.03 -4.70 25.96
N ALA A 149 -2.29 -5.94 25.52
CA ALA A 149 -2.07 -6.36 24.14
C ALA A 149 -2.89 -5.53 23.14
N LEU A 150 -4.13 -5.19 23.50
CA LEU A 150 -4.99 -4.29 22.73
C LEU A 150 -4.37 -2.88 22.64
N ILE A 151 -4.02 -2.26 23.76
CA ILE A 151 -3.45 -0.90 23.78
C ILE A 151 -2.13 -0.85 23.02
N VAL A 152 -1.23 -1.81 23.23
CA VAL A 152 0.05 -1.91 22.53
C VAL A 152 -0.16 -2.03 21.02
N SER A 153 -1.08 -2.90 20.58
CA SER A 153 -1.40 -3.04 19.15
C SER A 153 -1.94 -1.74 18.57
N ILE A 154 -2.87 -1.07 19.28
CA ILE A 154 -3.47 0.20 18.86
C ILE A 154 -2.40 1.27 18.68
N VAL A 155 -1.55 1.48 19.70
CA VAL A 155 -0.50 2.50 19.70
C VAL A 155 0.56 2.18 18.65
N PHE A 156 0.96 0.91 18.52
CA PHE A 156 1.93 0.47 17.51
C PHE A 156 1.49 0.82 16.09
N PHE A 157 0.26 0.46 15.70
CA PHE A 157 -0.27 0.83 14.38
C PHE A 157 -0.43 2.34 14.19
N GLN A 158 -0.58 3.12 15.28
CA GLN A 158 -0.78 4.58 15.18
C GLN A 158 0.55 5.24 14.86
N ILE A 159 1.59 4.86 15.59
CA ILE A 159 2.95 5.30 15.35
C ILE A 159 3.40 4.85 13.95
N LEU A 160 3.18 3.58 13.59
CA LEU A 160 3.62 3.04 12.30
C LEU A 160 3.04 3.80 11.10
N VAL A 161 1.76 4.19 11.13
CA VAL A 161 1.20 4.90 9.98
C VAL A 161 1.57 6.38 9.98
N VAL A 162 1.65 7.06 11.12
CA VAL A 162 2.15 8.45 11.15
C VAL A 162 3.59 8.51 10.62
N VAL A 163 4.42 7.54 11.00
CA VAL A 163 5.79 7.41 10.48
C VAL A 163 5.79 7.13 8.98
N ARG A 164 4.89 6.26 8.48
CA ARG A 164 4.77 5.98 7.04
C ARG A 164 4.38 7.23 6.25
N ASP A 165 3.35 7.96 6.69
CA ASP A 165 2.87 9.17 6.02
C ASP A 165 3.97 10.24 5.96
N GLU A 166 4.71 10.41 7.06
CA GLU A 166 5.82 11.37 7.12
C GLU A 166 7.03 10.91 6.29
N ALA A 167 7.34 9.62 6.26
CA ALA A 167 8.37 9.07 5.38
C ALA A 167 8.03 9.26 3.89
N GLN A 168 6.75 9.28 3.52
CA GLN A 168 6.29 9.53 2.14
C GLN A 168 6.30 11.02 1.76
N ARG A 169 6.33 11.94 2.72
CA ARG A 169 6.38 13.39 2.51
C ARG A 169 7.80 13.95 2.33
N LEU A 170 8.83 13.12 2.51
CA LEU A 170 10.22 13.53 2.34
C LEU A 170 10.47 13.96 0.88
N PRO A 171 11.04 15.16 0.63
CA PRO A 171 11.30 15.65 -0.71
C PRO A 171 12.20 14.67 -1.47
N PRO A 172 11.80 14.18 -2.66
CA PRO A 172 12.60 13.24 -3.44
C PRO A 172 14.00 13.78 -3.80
N ASP A 173 14.15 15.11 -3.88
CA ASP A 173 15.41 15.80 -4.17
C ASP A 173 16.49 15.59 -3.07
N LEU A 174 16.06 15.46 -1.81
CA LEU A 174 16.95 15.25 -0.67
C LEU A 174 17.50 13.82 -0.67
N LEU A 175 16.66 12.86 -1.08
CA LEU A 175 17.04 11.46 -1.25
C LEU A 175 17.98 11.28 -2.45
N ALA A 176 17.75 12.01 -3.56
CA ALA A 176 18.62 12.01 -4.72
C ALA A 176 20.00 12.59 -4.40
N SER A 177 20.05 13.72 -3.68
CA SER A 177 21.30 14.39 -3.29
C SER A 177 22.16 13.54 -2.34
N VAL A 178 21.54 12.88 -1.36
CA VAL A 178 22.28 12.01 -0.43
C VAL A 178 22.76 10.74 -1.13
N ARG A 179 22.01 10.22 -2.12
CA ARG A 179 22.45 9.10 -2.96
C ARG A 179 23.59 9.47 -3.89
N SER A 180 23.61 10.67 -4.48
CA SER A 180 24.73 11.12 -5.33
C SER A 180 26.03 11.32 -4.55
N LEU A 181 25.94 11.55 -3.23
CA LEU A 181 27.08 11.58 -2.31
C LEU A 181 27.60 10.17 -1.93
N GLY A 182 27.08 9.10 -2.54
CA GLY A 182 27.55 7.73 -2.31
C GLY A 182 26.91 7.02 -1.11
N ALA A 183 25.85 7.58 -0.52
CA ALA A 183 25.19 6.96 0.62
C ALA A 183 24.49 5.64 0.23
N GLY A 184 24.90 4.53 0.86
CA GLY A 184 24.22 3.24 0.74
C GLY A 184 22.87 3.20 1.47
N ARG A 185 22.07 2.13 1.24
CA ARG A 185 20.71 1.96 1.82
C ARG A 185 20.66 2.11 3.35
N ARG A 186 21.70 1.66 4.06
CA ARG A 186 21.80 1.78 5.53
C ARG A 186 22.11 3.20 6.00
N ALA A 187 22.94 3.93 5.25
CA ALA A 187 23.24 5.33 5.56
C ALA A 187 22.00 6.20 5.33
N LEU A 188 21.25 5.96 4.26
CA LEU A 188 19.99 6.65 3.99
C LEU A 188 18.96 6.43 5.11
N TYR A 189 18.83 5.19 5.60
CA TYR A 189 17.94 4.85 6.71
C TYR A 189 18.31 5.60 8.00
N TRP A 190 19.58 5.50 8.41
CA TRP A 190 20.05 6.06 9.68
C TRP A 190 20.20 7.58 9.69
N PHE A 191 20.59 8.19 8.57
CA PHE A 191 20.91 9.63 8.51
C PHE A 191 19.81 10.49 7.88
N VAL A 192 18.87 9.91 7.14
CA VAL A 192 17.78 10.67 6.51
C VAL A 192 16.44 10.26 7.10
N TYR A 193 16.04 8.98 6.97
CA TYR A 193 14.71 8.55 7.38
C TYR A 193 14.49 8.60 8.90
N LEU A 194 15.44 8.07 9.68
CA LEU A 194 15.31 7.97 11.14
C LEU A 194 15.28 9.34 11.85
N PRO A 195 16.21 10.28 11.59
CA PRO A 195 16.14 11.62 12.20
C PRO A 195 14.96 12.44 11.68
N ALA A 196 14.60 12.33 10.40
CA ALA A 196 13.44 13.06 9.87
C ALA A 196 12.11 12.54 10.44
N SER A 197 12.00 11.23 10.69
CA SER A 197 10.81 10.63 11.28
C SER A 197 10.77 10.70 12.81
N LEU A 198 11.87 11.10 13.47
CA LEU A 198 11.93 11.12 14.94
C LEU A 198 10.93 12.13 15.52
N GLY A 199 10.84 13.32 14.92
CA GLY A 199 9.86 14.34 15.33
C GLY A 199 8.43 13.83 15.23
N SER A 200 8.10 13.14 14.14
CA SER A 200 6.76 12.60 13.94
C SER A 200 6.46 11.39 14.83
N ILE A 201 7.45 10.58 15.19
CA ILE A 201 7.30 9.54 16.22
C ILE A 201 6.90 10.18 17.55
N LEU A 202 7.57 11.25 17.97
CA LEU A 202 7.27 11.95 19.22
C LEU A 202 5.88 12.60 19.19
N THR A 203 5.50 13.20 18.07
CA THR A 203 4.14 13.74 17.88
C THR A 203 3.09 12.63 17.90
N ALA A 204 3.32 11.52 17.20
CA ALA A 204 2.43 10.38 17.18
C ALA A 204 2.24 9.79 18.58
N TRP A 205 3.33 9.68 19.34
CA TRP A 205 3.29 9.18 20.70
C TRP A 205 2.44 10.09 21.59
N ARG A 206 2.67 11.41 21.54
CA ARG A 206 1.87 12.41 22.26
C ARG A 206 0.39 12.35 21.90
N VAL A 207 0.05 12.25 20.61
CA VAL A 207 -1.34 12.19 20.13
C VAL A 207 -2.00 10.85 20.49
N SER A 208 -1.22 9.76 20.59
CA SER A 208 -1.75 8.42 20.90
C SER A 208 -2.16 8.23 22.36
N VAL A 209 -1.69 9.08 23.29
CA VAL A 209 -2.02 8.98 24.72
C VAL A 209 -3.52 9.14 24.98
N GLY A 210 -4.17 10.12 24.34
CA GLY A 210 -5.60 10.39 24.54
C GLY A 210 -6.51 9.21 24.17
N PRO A 211 -6.41 8.68 22.94
CA PRO A 211 -7.14 7.49 22.54
C PRO A 211 -6.82 6.25 23.37
N ALA A 212 -5.56 6.06 23.79
CA ALA A 212 -5.16 4.91 24.62
C ALA A 212 -5.87 4.93 25.99
N VAL A 213 -5.93 6.10 26.64
CA VAL A 213 -6.65 6.28 27.91
C VAL A 213 -8.16 6.07 27.72
N ALA A 214 -8.75 6.60 26.65
CA ALA A 214 -10.17 6.41 26.35
C ALA A 214 -10.51 4.92 26.13
N VAL A 215 -9.66 4.17 25.43
CA VAL A 215 -9.82 2.72 25.22
C VAL A 215 -9.71 1.95 26.52
N LEU A 216 -8.74 2.28 27.37
CA LEU A 216 -8.58 1.67 28.68
C LEU A 216 -9.85 1.88 29.52
N TYR A 217 -10.36 3.11 29.56
CA TYR A 217 -11.58 3.45 30.30
C TYR A 217 -12.81 2.69 29.78
N ILE A 218 -13.00 2.62 28.45
CA ILE A 218 -14.10 1.83 27.85
C ILE A 218 -13.93 0.35 28.17
N ALA A 219 -12.72 -0.18 28.11
CA ALA A 219 -12.43 -1.58 28.45
C ALA A 219 -12.73 -1.89 29.91
N GLU A 220 -12.43 -0.97 30.84
CA GLU A 220 -12.76 -1.12 32.26
C GLU A 220 -14.27 -1.11 32.49
N ILE A 221 -15.02 -0.18 31.90
CA ILE A 221 -16.48 -0.08 32.09
C ILE A 221 -17.24 -1.24 31.45
N THR A 222 -16.77 -1.77 30.33
CA THR A 222 -17.48 -2.85 29.63
C THR A 222 -17.32 -4.20 30.36
N VAL A 223 -16.32 -4.31 31.23
CA VAL A 223 -15.86 -5.57 31.81
C VAL A 223 -16.02 -5.60 33.35
N GLY A 224 -16.06 -4.44 34.00
CA GLY A 224 -16.41 -4.29 35.42
C GLY A 224 -17.91 -4.12 35.64
#